data_AF-A0A6L4WWM5-F1
#
_entry.id   AF-A0A6L4WWM5-F1
#
_cell.length_a   1.000
_cell.length_b   1.000
_cell.length_c   1.000
_cell.angle_alpha   90.00
_cell.angle_beta   90.00
_cell.angle_gamma   90.00
#
_symmetry.space_group_name_H-M   'P 1'
#
loop_
_entity.id
_entity.type
_entity.pdbx_description
1 polymer ?
#
loop_
_entity_poly.entity_id
_entity_poly.type
_entity_poly.pdbx_seq_one_letter_code
_entity_poly.pdbx_strand_id
1 'polypeptide(L)'
;MNKRIYMKKLIKVILLLALSASLLNGGMIWEATKDAGKGATVYGAKKAWGYYKKNKPKKLHKNSKNYKGDSHVYSIENKKGAYKIGESSQGKNKYGKSKRAEQQVRKLQRETGDSSFKSKIRKDFNSKEKARKYETKFIEKTRAFFGKNKDDKSILLGNKINR
;
A
#
# COMPACT_ATOMS: atom_id res chain seq x y z
N MET A 1 -9.63 5.94 -7.77
CA MET A 1 -10.09 6.31 -9.12
C MET A 1 -11.36 5.54 -9.43
N ASN A 2 -12.47 6.24 -9.62
CA ASN A 2 -13.79 5.62 -9.76
C ASN A 2 -13.87 4.81 -11.06
N LYS A 3 -14.23 3.52 -10.96
CA LYS A 3 -14.27 2.56 -12.08
C LYS A 3 -15.13 3.06 -13.24
N ARG A 4 -16.22 3.79 -12.95
CA ARG A 4 -17.08 4.43 -13.96
C ARG A 4 -16.36 5.52 -14.76
N ILE A 5 -15.55 6.34 -14.10
CA ILE A 5 -14.83 7.46 -14.75
C ILE A 5 -13.76 6.92 -15.70
N TYR A 6 -13.06 5.85 -15.29
CA TYR A 6 -12.04 5.21 -16.13
C TYR A 6 -12.66 4.56 -17.38
N MET A 7 -13.78 3.84 -17.23
CA MET A 7 -14.47 3.22 -18.35
C MET A 7 -14.99 4.25 -19.37
N LYS A 8 -15.51 5.40 -18.91
CA LYS A 8 -15.94 6.48 -19.81
C LYS A 8 -14.78 7.06 -20.62
N LYS A 9 -13.61 7.25 -20.01
CA LYS A 9 -12.41 7.74 -20.71
C LYS A 9 -11.90 6.73 -21.74
N LEU A 10 -11.88 5.45 -21.39
CA LEU A 10 -11.42 4.39 -22.28
C LEU A 10 -12.31 4.24 -23.52
N ILE A 11 -13.64 4.28 -23.34
CA ILE A 11 -14.62 4.21 -24.45
C ILE A 11 -14.42 5.39 -25.41
N LYS A 12 -14.16 6.60 -24.88
CA LYS A 12 -13.96 7.80 -25.71
C LYS A 12 -12.69 7.70 -26.57
N VAL A 13 -11.61 7.11 -26.05
CA VAL A 13 -10.36 6.90 -26.80
C VAL A 13 -10.52 5.85 -27.90
N ILE A 14 -11.24 4.76 -27.63
CA ILE A 14 -11.51 3.71 -28.64
C ILE A 14 -12.36 4.27 -29.79
N LEU A 15 -13.38 5.06 -29.47
CA LEU A 15 -14.21 5.74 -30.48
C LEU A 15 -13.40 6.72 -31.34
N LEU A 16 -12.48 7.47 -30.74
CA LEU A 16 -11.63 8.41 -31.49
C LEU A 16 -10.69 7.68 -32.46
N LEU A 17 -10.08 6.58 -32.02
CA LEU A 17 -9.16 5.77 -32.84
C LEU A 17 -9.89 5.08 -33.99
N ALA A 18 -11.13 4.61 -33.75
CA ALA A 18 -11.96 4.03 -34.80
C ALA A 18 -12.37 5.07 -35.85
N LEU A 19 -12.68 6.30 -35.43
CA LEU A 19 -13.00 7.39 -36.35
C LEU A 19 -11.80 7.78 -37.23
N SER A 20 -10.60 7.87 -36.63
CA SER A 20 -9.38 8.21 -37.38
C SER A 20 -8.96 7.14 -38.38
N ALA A 21 -9.20 5.86 -38.08
CA ALA A 21 -8.92 4.77 -39.01
C ALA A 21 -9.89 4.76 -40.21
N SER A 22 -11.12 5.25 -40.02
CA SER A 22 -12.12 5.31 -41.09
C SER A 22 -11.87 6.41 -42.11
N LEU A 23 -11.08 7.44 -41.76
CA LEU A 23 -10.78 8.59 -42.62
C LEU A 23 -9.57 8.36 -43.54
N LEU A 24 -8.72 7.37 -43.24
CA LEU A 24 -7.48 7.10 -43.99
C LEU A 24 -7.65 6.07 -45.12
N ASN A 25 -8.68 5.23 -45.07
CA ASN A 25 -8.98 4.25 -46.11
C ASN A 25 -10.30 4.61 -46.76
N GLY A 26 -10.25 5.40 -47.83
CA GLY A 26 -11.40 5.76 -48.65
C GLY A 26 -12.19 4.51 -49.06
N GLY A 27 -13.44 4.45 -48.60
CA GLY A 27 -14.53 3.65 -49.16
C GLY A 27 -14.28 2.16 -49.33
N MET A 28 -14.61 1.33 -48.33
CA MET A 28 -15.25 0.00 -48.51
C MET A 28 -15.40 -0.76 -47.17
N ILE A 29 -16.02 -0.18 -46.15
CA ILE A 29 -16.49 -0.97 -44.99
C ILE A 29 -17.79 -0.36 -44.44
N TRP A 30 -18.88 -0.44 -45.19
CA TRP A 30 -20.20 -0.10 -44.63
C TRP A 30 -21.29 -1.16 -44.84
N GLU A 31 -20.92 -2.39 -45.20
CA GLU A 31 -21.88 -3.51 -45.29
C GLU A 31 -21.47 -4.79 -44.55
N ALA A 32 -20.30 -4.84 -43.89
CA ALA A 32 -19.89 -6.04 -43.12
C ALA A 32 -20.13 -5.93 -41.60
N THR A 33 -20.69 -4.83 -41.10
CA THR A 33 -20.77 -4.57 -39.64
C THR A 33 -22.17 -4.45 -39.07
N LYS A 34 -23.23 -4.72 -39.85
CA LYS A 34 -24.61 -4.79 -39.31
C LYS A 34 -24.97 -6.18 -38.76
N ASP A 35 -24.39 -7.26 -39.28
CA ASP A 35 -24.69 -8.64 -38.83
C ASP A 35 -23.63 -9.27 -37.90
N ALA A 36 -22.49 -8.62 -37.68
CA ALA A 36 -21.56 -8.98 -36.59
C ALA A 36 -22.02 -8.42 -35.22
N GLY A 37 -23.32 -8.11 -35.10
CA GLY A 37 -23.95 -7.48 -33.96
C GLY A 37 -23.85 -8.33 -32.69
N LYS A 38 -23.20 -7.77 -31.67
CA LYS A 38 -23.32 -8.10 -30.24
C LYS A 38 -22.65 -9.39 -29.73
N GLY A 39 -22.35 -10.39 -30.56
CA GLY A 39 -21.72 -11.65 -30.12
C GLY A 39 -20.18 -11.66 -30.08
N ALA A 40 -19.53 -11.15 -31.12
CA ALA A 40 -18.07 -11.26 -31.30
C ALA A 40 -17.28 -10.30 -30.39
N THR A 41 -17.84 -9.13 -30.06
CA THR A 41 -17.16 -8.11 -29.24
C THR A 41 -17.14 -8.48 -27.76
N VAL A 42 -18.13 -9.21 -27.26
CA VAL A 42 -18.18 -9.65 -25.85
C VAL A 42 -17.22 -10.83 -25.61
N TYR A 43 -17.14 -11.78 -26.54
CA TYR A 43 -16.22 -12.91 -26.43
C TYR A 43 -14.76 -12.49 -26.58
N GLY A 44 -14.45 -11.60 -27.54
CA GLY A 44 -13.13 -11.00 -27.68
C GLY A 44 -12.72 -10.20 -26.44
N ALA A 45 -13.62 -9.38 -25.89
CA ALA A 45 -13.36 -8.62 -24.67
C ALA A 45 -13.16 -9.51 -23.43
N LYS A 46 -13.92 -10.60 -23.27
CA LYS A 46 -13.73 -11.56 -22.17
C LYS A 46 -12.37 -12.28 -22.26
N LYS A 47 -11.96 -12.73 -23.46
CA LYS A 47 -10.63 -13.33 -23.68
C LYS A 47 -9.50 -12.33 -23.43
N ALA A 48 -9.61 -11.10 -23.95
CA ALA A 48 -8.62 -10.04 -23.72
C ALA A 48 -8.51 -9.67 -22.23
N TRP A 49 -9.63 -9.59 -21.52
CA TRP A 49 -9.65 -9.35 -20.08
C TRP A 49 -9.01 -10.50 -19.29
N GLY A 50 -9.26 -11.75 -19.70
CA GLY A 50 -8.62 -12.94 -19.13
C GLY A 50 -7.10 -12.91 -19.30
N TYR A 51 -6.62 -12.57 -20.51
CA TYR A 51 -5.19 -12.44 -20.81
C TYR A 51 -4.52 -11.33 -19.98
N TYR A 52 -5.15 -10.14 -19.92
CA TYR A 52 -4.64 -9.04 -19.10
C TYR A 52 -4.58 -9.38 -17.61
N LYS A 53 -5.61 -10.06 -17.07
CA LYS A 53 -5.64 -10.48 -15.66
C LYS A 53 -4.55 -11.51 -15.36
N LYS A 54 -4.27 -12.43 -16.30
CA LYS A 54 -3.21 -13.44 -16.19
C LYS A 54 -1.80 -12.83 -16.21
N ASN A 55 -1.59 -11.82 -17.05
CA ASN A 55 -0.28 -11.22 -17.29
C ASN A 55 -0.03 -9.90 -16.53
N LYS A 56 -0.93 -9.50 -15.63
CA LYS A 56 -0.73 -8.30 -14.83
C LYS A 56 0.49 -8.51 -13.91
N PRO A 57 1.48 -7.60 -13.91
CA PRO A 57 2.63 -7.73 -13.03
C PRO A 57 2.15 -7.81 -11.57
N LYS A 58 2.53 -8.89 -10.89
CA LYS A 58 2.17 -9.11 -9.49
C LYS A 58 2.81 -8.00 -8.67
N LYS A 59 1.99 -7.06 -8.19
CA LYS A 59 2.45 -6.00 -7.29
C LYS A 59 3.04 -6.68 -6.05
N LEU A 60 4.34 -6.50 -5.80
CA LEU A 60 4.99 -7.05 -4.61
C LEU A 60 4.23 -6.59 -3.37
N HIS A 61 3.83 -7.57 -2.55
CA HIS A 61 3.12 -7.28 -1.33
C HIS A 61 4.00 -6.44 -0.41
N LYS A 62 3.44 -5.42 0.26
CA LYS A 62 4.19 -4.51 1.13
C LYS A 62 4.86 -5.22 2.32
N ASN A 63 4.47 -6.45 2.64
CA ASN A 63 5.15 -7.26 3.65
C ASN A 63 6.43 -7.95 3.13
N SER A 64 6.59 -8.12 1.81
CA SER A 64 7.77 -8.75 1.22
C SER A 64 9.06 -8.02 1.61
N LYS A 65 10.14 -8.77 1.83
CA LYS A 65 11.49 -8.22 2.03
C LYS A 65 11.99 -7.46 0.79
N ASN A 66 11.54 -7.88 -0.39
CA ASN A 66 11.91 -7.29 -1.68
C ASN A 66 11.09 -6.04 -2.02
N TYR A 67 10.21 -5.58 -1.13
CA TYR A 67 9.47 -4.35 -1.35
C TYR A 67 10.44 -3.16 -1.34
N LYS A 68 10.63 -2.56 -2.52
CA LYS A 68 11.36 -1.30 -2.71
C LYS A 68 10.35 -0.15 -2.68
N GLY A 69 10.43 0.67 -1.64
CA GLY A 69 9.58 1.85 -1.49
C GLY A 69 9.76 2.50 -0.13
N ASP A 70 9.28 3.73 -0.03
CA ASP A 70 9.43 4.54 1.17
C ASP A 70 8.83 3.85 2.38
N SER A 71 9.61 3.90 3.45
CA SER A 71 9.30 3.28 4.73
C SER A 71 9.79 4.18 5.84
N HIS A 72 9.19 4.07 7.02
CA HIS A 72 9.60 4.84 8.17
C HIS A 72 9.51 3.99 9.42
N VAL A 73 10.31 4.36 10.42
CA VAL A 73 10.27 3.78 11.76
C VAL A 73 9.52 4.75 12.66
N TYR A 74 8.63 4.21 13.48
CA TYR A 74 7.81 4.94 14.44
C TYR A 74 7.90 4.31 15.82
N SER A 75 7.54 5.08 16.83
CA SER A 75 7.30 4.63 18.18
C SER A 75 5.88 4.97 18.62
N ILE A 76 5.36 4.18 19.54
CA ILE A 76 4.17 4.46 20.32
C ILE A 76 4.62 4.59 21.78
N GLU A 77 4.26 5.69 22.40
CA GLU A 77 4.67 6.07 23.75
C GLU A 77 3.45 6.41 24.60
N ASN A 78 3.59 6.23 25.91
CA ASN A 78 2.64 6.70 26.92
C ASN A 78 3.41 7.38 28.07
N LYS A 79 2.73 7.69 29.19
CA LYS A 79 3.37 8.32 30.37
C LYS A 79 4.53 7.50 30.95
N LYS A 80 4.57 6.18 30.72
CA LYS A 80 5.62 5.28 31.20
C LYS A 80 6.80 5.17 30.22
N GLY A 81 6.73 5.80 29.06
CA GLY A 81 7.76 5.78 28.04
C GLY A 81 7.37 5.00 26.78
N ALA A 82 8.35 4.40 26.11
CA ALA A 82 8.13 3.69 24.85
C ALA A 82 7.40 2.36 25.07
N TYR A 83 6.19 2.25 24.53
CA TYR A 83 5.37 1.03 24.59
C TYR A 83 5.63 0.10 23.40
N LYS A 84 5.85 0.67 22.21
CA LYS A 84 6.10 -0.08 20.98
C LYS A 84 7.02 0.67 20.04
N ILE A 85 7.90 -0.05 19.36
CA ILE A 85 8.66 0.44 18.20
C ILE A 85 8.28 -0.41 16.99
N GLY A 86 8.05 0.24 15.84
CA GLY A 86 7.55 -0.40 14.63
C GLY A 86 8.05 0.25 13.35
N GLU A 87 8.02 -0.49 12.25
CA GLU A 87 8.27 -0.01 10.89
C GLU A 87 6.97 0.00 10.06
N SER A 88 6.89 0.89 9.06
CA SER A 88 5.74 0.92 8.15
C SER A 88 6.09 1.46 6.77
N SER A 89 5.51 0.84 5.74
CA SER A 89 5.50 1.33 4.35
C SER A 89 4.08 1.74 3.88
N GLN A 90 3.18 2.03 4.84
CA GLN A 90 1.82 2.51 4.54
C GLN A 90 1.78 4.03 4.26
N GLY A 91 2.89 4.73 4.48
CA GLY A 91 3.02 6.17 4.30
C GLY A 91 2.47 6.98 5.48
N LYS A 92 2.52 8.30 5.32
CA LYS A 92 2.12 9.29 6.31
C LYS A 92 0.72 9.85 6.01
N ASN A 93 0.04 10.37 7.02
CA ASN A 93 -1.20 11.14 6.86
C ASN A 93 -0.89 12.60 6.47
N LYS A 94 -1.93 13.42 6.28
CA LYS A 94 -1.79 14.84 5.92
C LYS A 94 -1.02 15.69 6.95
N TYR A 95 -0.89 15.20 8.18
CA TYR A 95 -0.16 15.83 9.27
C TYR A 95 1.24 15.24 9.46
N GLY A 96 1.73 14.45 8.49
CA GLY A 96 3.05 13.83 8.58
C GLY A 96 3.17 12.67 9.58
N LYS A 97 2.08 12.18 10.19
CA LYS A 97 2.11 11.05 11.13
C LYS A 97 1.97 9.71 10.43
N SER A 98 2.53 8.65 11.02
CA SER A 98 2.44 7.29 10.49
C SER A 98 1.00 6.77 10.55
N LYS A 99 0.40 6.45 9.39
CA LYS A 99 -0.99 5.92 9.33
C LYS A 99 -1.15 4.65 10.17
N ARG A 100 -0.18 3.74 10.07
CA ARG A 100 -0.15 2.47 10.81
C ARG A 100 -0.02 2.68 12.33
N ALA A 101 0.76 3.67 12.74
CA ALA A 101 0.99 3.93 14.16
C ALA A 101 -0.26 4.55 14.79
N GLU A 102 -0.87 5.53 14.13
CA GLU A 102 -2.11 6.18 14.59
C GLU A 102 -3.26 5.17 14.71
N GLN A 103 -3.37 4.22 13.78
CA GLN A 103 -4.35 3.13 13.88
C GLN A 103 -4.13 2.28 15.14
N GLN A 104 -2.88 1.95 15.46
CA GLN A 104 -2.55 1.18 16.66
C GLN A 104 -2.74 2.00 17.94
N VAL A 105 -2.39 3.28 17.95
CA VAL A 105 -2.65 4.18 19.09
C VAL A 105 -4.13 4.23 19.40
N ARG A 106 -4.98 4.49 18.39
CA ARG A 106 -6.44 4.53 18.59
C ARG A 106 -6.99 3.21 19.07
N LYS A 107 -6.44 2.08 18.59
CA LYS A 107 -6.81 0.75 19.07
C LYS A 107 -6.45 0.59 20.54
N LEU A 108 -5.20 0.89 20.92
CA LEU A 108 -4.72 0.82 22.30
C LEU A 108 -5.54 1.71 23.24
N GLN A 109 -5.79 2.96 22.86
CA GLN A 109 -6.60 3.88 23.65
C GLN A 109 -8.02 3.33 23.92
N ARG A 110 -8.64 2.67 22.94
CA ARG A 110 -9.95 2.04 23.13
C ARG A 110 -9.88 0.79 24.02
N GLU A 111 -8.84 -0.01 23.89
CA GLU A 111 -8.68 -1.27 24.64
C GLU A 111 -8.28 -1.04 26.09
N THR A 112 -7.45 -0.02 26.37
CA THR A 112 -6.91 0.24 27.71
C THR A 112 -7.60 1.41 28.43
N GLY A 113 -8.36 2.24 27.72
CA GLY A 113 -8.89 3.50 28.23
C GLY A 113 -7.82 4.59 28.46
N ASP A 114 -6.54 4.31 28.17
CA ASP A 114 -5.45 5.25 28.41
C ASP A 114 -5.28 6.21 27.22
N SER A 115 -5.76 7.44 27.39
CA SER A 115 -5.65 8.50 26.38
C SER A 115 -4.22 9.03 26.17
N SER A 116 -3.26 8.66 27.02
CA SER A 116 -1.88 9.17 26.95
C SER A 116 -1.04 8.57 25.82
N PHE A 117 -1.52 7.50 25.18
CA PHE A 117 -0.83 6.91 24.02
C PHE A 117 -0.69 7.90 22.87
N LYS A 118 0.53 8.06 22.35
CA LYS A 118 0.86 8.93 21.21
C LYS A 118 1.81 8.22 20.26
N SER A 119 1.73 8.52 18.97
CA SER A 119 2.71 8.03 17.98
C SER A 119 3.71 9.12 17.58
N LYS A 120 4.94 8.71 17.31
CA LYS A 120 6.01 9.57 16.80
C LYS A 120 6.76 8.88 15.68
N ILE A 121 7.01 9.58 14.57
CA ILE A 121 7.95 9.10 13.56
C ILE A 121 9.36 9.38 14.05
N ARG A 122 10.23 8.38 13.96
CA ARG A 122 11.63 8.47 14.38
C ARG A 122 12.55 8.75 13.22
N LYS A 123 12.39 8.03 12.09
CA LYS A 123 13.23 8.21 10.91
C LYS A 123 12.57 7.66 9.65
N ASP A 124 12.79 8.34 8.53
CA ASP A 124 12.37 7.91 7.18
C ASP A 124 13.50 7.20 6.44
N PHE A 125 13.12 6.30 5.54
CA PHE A 125 14.02 5.46 4.75
C PHE A 125 13.45 5.20 3.36
N ASN A 126 14.31 5.19 2.35
CA ASN A 126 13.93 4.88 0.97
C ASN A 126 13.84 3.36 0.71
N SER A 127 14.08 2.54 1.74
CA SER A 127 14.02 1.07 1.67
C SER A 127 13.50 0.49 2.98
N LYS A 128 12.63 -0.50 2.85
CA LYS A 128 12.09 -1.26 3.97
C LYS A 128 13.15 -2.04 4.73
N GLU A 129 14.16 -2.55 4.03
CA GLU A 129 15.26 -3.28 4.67
C GLU A 129 16.05 -2.37 5.62
N LYS A 130 16.38 -1.16 5.16
CA LYS A 130 17.07 -0.14 5.98
C LYS A 130 16.24 0.26 7.20
N ALA A 131 14.93 0.47 7.00
CA ALA A 131 14.01 0.76 8.10
C ALA A 131 13.98 -0.38 9.13
N ARG A 132 13.94 -1.64 8.70
CA ARG A 132 13.94 -2.79 9.60
C ARG A 132 15.25 -2.93 10.37
N LYS A 133 16.40 -2.79 9.70
CA LYS A 133 17.71 -2.80 10.36
C LYS A 133 17.80 -1.71 11.44
N TYR A 134 17.30 -0.51 11.15
CA TYR A 134 17.25 0.58 12.13
C TYR A 134 16.28 0.28 13.27
N GLU A 135 15.09 -0.25 12.97
CA GLU A 135 14.10 -0.66 13.97
C GLU A 135 14.69 -1.66 14.97
N THR A 136 15.36 -2.71 14.49
CA THR A 136 16.03 -3.72 15.33
C THR A 136 17.04 -3.08 16.27
N LYS A 137 17.98 -2.30 15.71
CA LYS A 137 18.99 -1.59 16.52
C LYS A 137 18.36 -0.65 17.55
N PHE A 138 17.25 0.00 17.19
CA PHE A 138 16.57 0.93 18.09
C PHE A 138 15.85 0.20 19.23
N ILE A 139 15.26 -0.95 18.96
CA ILE A 139 14.67 -1.83 19.99
C ILE A 139 15.76 -2.31 20.95
N GLU A 140 16.87 -2.83 20.43
CA GLU A 140 18.01 -3.31 21.23
C GLU A 140 18.56 -2.20 22.12
N LYS A 141 18.81 -1.01 21.55
CA LYS A 141 19.28 0.15 22.32
C LYS A 141 18.27 0.57 23.39
N THR A 142 16.98 0.58 23.09
CA THR A 142 15.93 0.95 24.05
C THR A 142 15.88 -0.03 25.21
N ARG A 143 15.96 -1.33 24.94
CA ARG A 143 16.01 -2.36 25.99
C ARG A 143 17.29 -2.28 26.82
N ALA A 144 18.43 -2.04 26.19
CA ALA A 144 19.70 -1.89 26.90
C ALA A 144 19.72 -0.65 27.83
N PHE A 145 19.06 0.45 27.44
CA PHE A 145 19.03 1.68 28.24
C PHE A 145 17.99 1.66 29.37
N PHE A 146 16.80 1.12 29.11
CA PHE A 146 15.67 1.19 30.05
C PHE A 146 15.34 -0.14 30.74
N GLY A 147 15.80 -1.26 30.18
CA GLY A 147 15.62 -2.57 30.77
C GLY A 147 16.75 -2.91 31.73
N LYS A 148 16.50 -3.82 32.67
CA LYS A 148 17.57 -4.39 33.50
C LYS A 148 18.58 -5.19 32.67
N ASN A 149 18.14 -5.68 31.51
CA ASN A 149 18.93 -6.42 30.54
C ASN A 149 18.38 -6.15 29.12
N LYS A 150 19.19 -6.39 28.08
CA LYS A 150 18.81 -6.29 26.65
C LYS A 150 17.59 -7.14 26.26
N ASP A 151 17.27 -8.15 27.05
CA ASP A 151 16.12 -9.04 26.86
C ASP A 151 14.94 -8.76 27.79
N ASP A 152 14.97 -7.64 28.53
CA ASP A 152 13.93 -7.29 29.48
C ASP A 152 12.59 -7.01 28.77
N LYS A 153 11.63 -7.92 29.01
CA LYS A 153 10.31 -7.93 28.40
C LYS A 153 9.36 -6.91 29.02
N SER A 154 9.71 -6.35 30.19
CA SER A 154 8.93 -5.28 30.81
C SER A 154 8.98 -3.98 30.00
N ILE A 155 10.00 -3.84 29.14
CA ILE A 155 10.21 -2.71 28.24
C ILE A 155 9.76 -3.07 26.82
N LEU A 156 9.02 -2.16 26.18
CA LEU A 156 8.39 -2.37 24.86
C LEU A 156 7.39 -3.54 24.84
N LEU A 157 6.44 -3.56 25.79
CA LEU A 157 5.40 -4.59 25.93
C LEU A 157 4.64 -4.90 24.62
N GLY A 158 4.53 -3.93 23.71
CA GLY A 158 3.85 -4.12 22.42
C GLY A 158 4.68 -4.82 21.33
N ASN A 159 5.97 -5.10 21.56
CA ASN A 159 6.87 -5.74 20.57
C ASN A 159 6.91 -7.25 20.74
N LYS A 160 6.79 -8.00 19.63
CA LYS A 160 7.00 -9.45 19.65
C LYS A 160 8.47 -9.76 19.88
N ILE A 161 8.75 -10.77 20.70
CA ILE A 161 10.11 -11.14 21.15
C ILE A 161 10.84 -11.96 20.08
N ASN A 162 10.13 -12.81 19.33
CA ASN A 162 10.67 -13.58 18.21
C ASN A 162 10.14 -12.97 16.90
N ARG A 163 11.03 -12.41 16.07
CA ARG A 163 10.66 -11.64 14.89
C ARG A 163 11.41 -12.07 13.64
#